data_AF-A0A353R1H4-F1
#
_entry.id   AF-A0A353R1H4-F1
#
_cell.length_a   1.000
_cell.length_b   1.000
_cell.length_c   1.000
_cell.angle_alpha   90.00
_cell.angle_beta   90.00
_cell.angle_gamma   90.00
#
_symmetry.space_group_name_H-M   'P 1'
#
loop_
_entity.id
_entity.type
_entity.pdbx_description
1 polymer ?
#
loop_
_entity_poly.entity_id
_entity_poly.type
_entity_poly.pdbx_seq_one_letter_code
_entity_poly.pdbx_strand_id
1 'polypeptide(L)'
;LGFMSFFIKACVEALKRFPVINASVDGGDIVYHGYFDVGIAVASPRGLVVPIVRDADQLSFADLEKQVQAYGEKARDGGLSIEDLTGGTFSITNGGVFGSLLSTPILNPPQSAI
;
A
#
# COMPACT_ATOMS: atom_id res chain seq x y z
N LEU A 1 10.43 13.57 7.68
CA LEU A 1 9.98 12.28 8.24
C LEU A 1 8.49 12.38 8.44
N GLY A 2 7.69 11.68 7.62
CA GLY A 2 6.26 11.51 7.88
C GLY A 2 6.00 10.43 8.92
N PHE A 3 4.74 10.05 9.08
CA PHE A 3 4.30 9.01 10.01
C PHE A 3 4.06 7.65 9.32
N MET A 4 4.07 7.60 7.98
CA MET A 4 3.60 6.44 7.22
C MET A 4 4.51 5.22 7.39
N SER A 5 5.82 5.41 7.51
CA SER A 5 6.79 4.33 7.70
C SER A 5 6.50 3.48 8.93
N PHE A 6 5.99 4.07 10.02
CA PHE A 6 5.57 3.32 11.21
C PHE A 6 4.37 2.43 10.93
N PHE A 7 3.36 2.94 10.22
CA PHE A 7 2.20 2.15 9.83
C PHE A 7 2.58 1.02 8.87
N ILE A 8 3.44 1.30 7.88
CA ILE A 8 3.94 0.30 6.95
C ILE A 8 4.67 -0.82 7.70
N LYS A 9 5.62 -0.47 8.58
CA LYS A 9 6.35 -1.48 9.37
C LYS A 9 5.42 -2.27 10.31
N ALA A 10 4.46 -1.62 10.95
CA ALA A 10 3.48 -2.30 11.79
C ALA A 10 2.62 -3.30 10.99
N CYS A 11 2.11 -2.89 9.82
CA CYS A 11 1.38 -3.76 8.91
C CYS A 11 2.23 -4.93 8.45
N VAL A 12 3.47 -4.70 7.98
CA VAL A 12 4.40 -5.76 7.57
C VAL A 12 4.60 -6.79 8.69
N GLU A 13 4.83 -6.36 9.93
CA GLU A 13 4.99 -7.28 11.06
C GLU A 13 3.71 -8.06 11.38
N ALA A 14 2.53 -7.46 11.19
CA ALA A 14 1.26 -8.17 11.31
C ALA A 14 1.07 -9.19 10.18
N LEU A 15 1.40 -8.83 8.94
CA LEU A 15 1.32 -9.71 7.77
C LEU A 15 2.24 -10.93 7.92
N LYS A 16 3.44 -10.76 8.48
CA LYS A 16 4.34 -11.89 8.80
C LYS A 16 3.73 -12.86 9.81
N ARG A 17 2.99 -12.35 10.81
CA ARG A 17 2.31 -13.16 11.84
C ARG A 17 1.05 -13.83 11.32
N PHE A 18 0.36 -13.19 10.37
CA PHE A 18 -0.87 -13.68 9.77
C PHE A 18 -0.76 -13.73 8.23
N PRO A 19 0.01 -14.68 7.66
CA PRO A 19 0.33 -14.70 6.24
C PRO A 19 -0.88 -14.78 5.30
N VAL A 20 -2.01 -15.31 5.77
CA VAL A 20 -3.26 -15.38 5.01
C VAL A 20 -3.80 -14.00 4.63
N ILE A 21 -3.48 -12.96 5.40
CA ILE A 21 -3.88 -11.57 5.09
C ILE A 21 -3.04 -11.01 3.93
N ASN A 22 -1.79 -11.44 3.80
CA ASN A 22 -0.90 -11.09 2.69
C ASN A 22 -1.12 -11.98 1.46
N ALA A 23 -2.11 -12.88 1.47
CA ALA A 23 -2.41 -13.77 0.36
C ALA A 23 -3.35 -13.13 -0.67
N SER A 24 -3.50 -13.76 -1.82
CA SER A 24 -4.54 -13.45 -2.80
C SER A 24 -5.43 -14.67 -3.03
N VAL A 25 -6.63 -14.42 -3.56
CA VAL A 25 -7.55 -15.47 -4.00
C VAL A 25 -7.50 -15.54 -5.51
N ASP A 26 -7.14 -16.70 -6.05
CA ASP A 26 -7.19 -16.99 -7.48
C ASP A 26 -8.15 -18.16 -7.74
N GLY A 27 -9.34 -17.82 -8.25
CA GLY A 27 -10.43 -18.79 -8.40
C GLY A 27 -10.86 -19.38 -7.05
N GLY A 28 -10.49 -20.65 -6.82
CA GLY A 28 -10.75 -21.37 -5.57
C GLY A 28 -9.53 -21.54 -4.67
N ASP A 29 -8.35 -21.10 -5.13
CA ASP A 29 -7.08 -21.32 -4.43
C ASP A 29 -6.64 -20.05 -3.68
N ILE A 30 -5.96 -20.27 -2.55
CA ILE A 30 -5.30 -19.21 -1.78
C ILE A 30 -3.82 -19.19 -2.14
N VAL A 31 -3.35 -18.07 -2.68
CA VAL A 31 -1.97 -17.87 -3.12
C VAL A 31 -1.23 -17.04 -2.07
N TYR A 32 -0.25 -17.65 -1.40
CA TYR A 32 0.57 -16.97 -0.39
C TYR A 32 1.78 -16.30 -1.03
N HIS A 33 2.07 -15.05 -0.62
CA HIS A 33 3.22 -14.29 -1.10
C HIS A 33 4.36 -14.29 -0.06
N GLY A 34 5.60 -14.49 -0.54
CA GLY A 34 6.82 -14.42 0.27
C GLY A 34 7.46 -13.03 0.35
N TYR A 35 6.81 -12.03 -0.22
CA TYR A 35 7.23 -10.63 -0.27
C TYR A 35 6.11 -9.72 0.24
N PHE A 36 6.45 -8.48 0.58
CA PHE A 36 5.54 -7.53 1.23
C PHE A 36 5.45 -6.24 0.41
N ASP A 37 4.63 -6.28 -0.63
CA ASP A 37 4.41 -5.16 -1.53
C ASP A 37 3.18 -4.37 -1.09
N VAL A 38 3.41 -3.22 -0.46
CA VAL A 38 2.37 -2.47 0.24
C VAL A 38 1.94 -1.26 -0.59
N GLY A 39 0.68 -1.26 -1.02
CA GLY A 39 0.04 -0.12 -1.64
C GLY A 39 -0.23 1.00 -0.64
N ILE A 40 0.11 2.24 -0.95
CA ILE A 40 -0.11 3.39 -0.08
C ILE A 40 -1.00 4.40 -0.78
N ALA A 41 -2.17 4.68 -0.21
CA ALA A 41 -3.08 5.67 -0.76
C ALA A 41 -2.47 7.09 -0.69
N VAL A 42 -2.30 7.73 -1.85
CA VAL A 42 -1.83 9.11 -1.99
C VAL A 42 -2.82 9.94 -2.80
N ALA A 43 -2.91 11.24 -2.49
CA ALA A 43 -3.78 12.15 -3.20
C ALA A 43 -3.14 12.63 -4.52
N SER A 44 -3.92 12.67 -5.59
CA SER A 44 -3.56 13.27 -6.88
C SER A 44 -4.65 14.24 -7.35
N PRO A 45 -4.38 15.11 -8.34
CA PRO A 45 -5.39 15.95 -8.97
C PRO A 45 -6.55 15.17 -9.60
N ARG A 46 -6.34 13.89 -9.95
CA ARG A 46 -7.35 13.00 -10.54
C ARG A 46 -8.08 12.16 -9.49
N GLY A 47 -7.80 12.36 -8.20
CA GLY A 47 -8.36 11.59 -7.10
C GLY A 47 -7.32 10.74 -6.37
N LEU A 48 -7.79 9.75 -5.62
CA LEU A 48 -6.94 8.84 -4.86
C LEU A 48 -6.28 7.82 -5.79
N VAL A 49 -4.98 7.62 -5.63
CA VAL A 49 -4.21 6.58 -6.32
C VAL A 49 -3.39 5.79 -5.30
N VAL A 50 -3.07 4.53 -5.59
CA VAL A 50 -2.44 3.60 -4.65
C VAL A 50 -1.15 3.02 -5.25
N PRO A 51 -0.04 3.77 -5.27
CA PRO A 51 1.26 3.25 -5.65
C PRO A 51 1.79 2.22 -4.66
N ILE A 52 2.61 1.30 -5.16
CA ILE A 52 3.10 0.13 -4.44
C ILE A 52 4.55 0.35 -3.98
N VAL A 53 4.76 0.31 -2.68
CA VAL A 53 6.09 0.21 -2.07
C VAL A 53 6.53 -1.24 -2.10
N ARG A 54 7.56 -1.55 -2.88
CA ARG A 54 8.10 -2.91 -3.05
C ARG A 54 8.97 -3.34 -1.88
N ASP A 55 8.90 -4.62 -1.52
CA ASP A 55 9.73 -5.24 -0.48
C ASP A 55 9.82 -4.40 0.81
N ALA A 56 8.66 -3.94 1.28
CA ALA A 56 8.56 -2.96 2.36
C ALA A 56 9.18 -3.45 3.68
N ASP A 57 9.33 -4.77 3.84
CA ASP A 57 10.01 -5.39 4.98
C ASP A 57 11.52 -5.16 4.96
N GLN A 58 12.15 -5.03 3.78
CA GLN A 58 13.59 -4.84 3.60
C GLN A 58 14.04 -3.38 3.72
N LEU A 59 13.11 -2.43 3.56
CA LEU A 59 13.43 -0.99 3.57
C LEU A 59 13.59 -0.43 4.98
N SER A 60 14.47 0.55 5.19
CA SER A 60 14.51 1.27 6.48
C SER A 60 13.32 2.23 6.61
N PHE A 61 13.06 2.73 7.82
CA PHE A 61 12.03 3.78 8.01
C PHE A 61 12.30 5.01 7.12
N ALA A 62 13.57 5.41 6.99
CA ALA A 62 13.94 6.55 6.16
C ALA A 62 13.70 6.28 4.66
N ASP A 63 13.95 5.05 4.20
CA ASP A 63 13.70 4.68 2.79
C ASP A 63 12.22 4.63 2.49
N LEU A 64 11.41 4.08 3.40
CA LEU A 64 9.95 4.07 3.30
C LEU A 64 9.38 5.49 3.19
N GLU A 65 9.81 6.40 4.07
CA GLU A 65 9.37 7.79 4.03
C GLU A 65 9.75 8.48 2.72
N LYS A 66 10.98 8.27 2.24
CA LYS A 66 11.45 8.83 0.96
C LYS A 66 10.61 8.30 -0.21
N GLN A 67 10.32 7.01 -0.24
CA GLN A 67 9.50 6.42 -1.30
C GLN A 67 8.06 6.94 -1.28
N VAL A 68 7.42 7.00 -0.11
CA VAL A 68 6.05 7.53 0.02
C VAL A 68 6.01 9.00 -0.41
N GLN A 69 7.01 9.80 -0.02
CA GLN A 69 7.10 11.19 -0.47
C GLN A 69 7.26 11.28 -2.00
N ALA A 70 8.18 10.50 -2.58
CA ALA A 70 8.41 10.49 -4.02
C ALA A 70 7.14 10.08 -4.80
N TYR A 71 6.39 9.11 -4.29
CA TYR A 71 5.10 8.73 -4.87
C TYR A 71 4.04 9.82 -4.74
N GLY A 72 4.00 10.55 -3.62
CA GLY A 72 3.11 11.71 -3.46
C GLY A 72 3.41 12.82 -4.48
N GLU A 73 4.69 13.13 -4.69
CA GLU A 73 5.14 14.09 -5.71
C GLU A 73 4.81 13.60 -7.12
N LYS A 74 5.15 12.35 -7.45
CA LYS A 74 4.87 11.74 -8.76
C LYS A 74 3.36 11.63 -9.04
N ALA A 75 2.54 11.36 -8.03
CA ALA A 75 1.08 11.37 -8.13
C ALA A 75 0.54 12.76 -8.42
N ARG A 76 1.06 13.77 -7.72
CA ARG A 76 0.68 15.18 -7.91
C ARG A 76 0.97 15.65 -9.34
N ASP A 77 2.09 15.23 -9.88
CA ASP A 77 2.54 15.58 -11.24
C ASP A 77 1.92 14.68 -12.33
N GLY A 78 1.14 13.66 -11.94
CA GLY A 78 0.52 12.71 -12.87
C GLY A 78 1.50 11.77 -13.56
N GLY A 79 2.70 11.59 -13.00
CA GLY A 79 3.80 10.81 -13.58
C GLY A 79 3.84 9.35 -13.17
N LEU A 80 2.89 8.85 -12.37
CA LEU A 80 2.84 7.44 -11.96
C LEU A 80 2.68 6.52 -13.17
N SER A 81 3.52 5.50 -13.25
CA SER A 81 3.44 4.49 -14.29
C SER A 81 2.50 3.35 -13.86
N ILE A 82 2.15 2.46 -14.80
CA ILE A 82 1.30 1.29 -14.50
C ILE A 82 2.01 0.34 -13.53
N GLU A 83 3.34 0.23 -13.65
CA GLU A 83 4.18 -0.61 -12.80
C GLU A 83 4.20 -0.11 -11.35
N ASP A 84 4.05 1.21 -11.14
CA ASP A 84 3.92 1.78 -9.80
C ASP A 84 2.59 1.40 -9.15
N LEU A 85 1.55 1.10 -9.94
CA LEU A 85 0.17 0.95 -9.46
C LEU A 85 -0.32 -0.51 -9.38
N THR A 86 0.52 -1.47 -9.77
CA THR A 86 0.10 -2.88 -9.96
C THR A 86 0.88 -3.85 -9.08
N GLY A 87 0.31 -5.01 -8.77
CA GLY A 87 1.03 -6.12 -8.13
C GLY A 87 1.34 -5.94 -6.64
N GLY A 88 0.61 -5.08 -5.92
CA GLY A 88 0.66 -5.04 -4.45
C GLY A 88 -0.08 -6.21 -3.81
N THR A 89 0.34 -6.63 -2.62
CA THR A 89 -0.26 -7.74 -1.85
C THR A 89 -1.18 -7.25 -0.74
N PHE A 90 -0.98 -6.02 -0.27
CA PHE A 90 -1.77 -5.37 0.78
C PHE A 90 -1.86 -3.87 0.49
N SER A 91 -2.88 -3.19 1.01
CA SER A 91 -3.03 -1.73 0.87
C SER A 91 -3.18 -1.06 2.22
N ILE A 92 -2.70 0.18 2.34
CA ILE A 92 -2.98 1.07 3.48
C ILE A 92 -3.65 2.31 2.91
N THR A 93 -4.82 2.63 3.46
CA THR A 93 -5.57 3.83 3.10
C THR A 93 -5.73 4.77 4.28
N ASN A 94 -5.67 6.07 4.00
CA ASN A 94 -5.93 7.11 4.99
C ASN A 94 -7.13 7.94 4.52
N GLY A 95 -8.34 7.61 5.01
CA GLY A 95 -9.56 8.39 4.70
C GLY A 95 -9.57 9.79 5.30
N GLY A 96 -8.71 10.08 6.28
CA GLY A 96 -8.64 11.35 7.00
C GLY A 96 -8.22 12.53 6.11
N VAL A 97 -7.43 12.29 5.05
CA VAL A 97 -7.07 13.35 4.08
C VAL A 97 -8.26 13.89 3.29
N PHE A 98 -9.39 13.16 3.26
CA PHE A 98 -10.63 13.59 2.61
C PHE A 98 -11.71 14.01 3.62
N GLY A 99 -11.34 14.23 4.88
CA GLY A 99 -12.27 14.67 5.93
C GLY A 99 -13.17 13.56 6.47
N SER A 100 -12.88 12.29 6.17
CA SER A 100 -13.62 11.17 6.72
C SER A 100 -13.03 10.70 8.05
N LEU A 101 -13.91 10.52 9.05
CA LEU A 101 -13.56 9.89 10.33
C LEU A 101 -13.62 8.36 10.27
N LEU A 102 -14.42 7.81 9.35
CA LEU A 102 -14.62 6.37 9.14
C LEU A 102 -14.81 6.12 7.64
N SER A 103 -13.91 5.34 7.04
CA SER A 103 -14.02 4.93 5.63
C SER A 103 -14.14 3.41 5.53
N THR A 104 -15.04 2.94 4.66
CA THR A 104 -15.10 1.55 4.20
C THR A 104 -14.43 1.47 2.82
N PRO A 105 -13.10 1.30 2.76
CA PRO A 105 -12.41 1.29 1.49
C PRO A 105 -12.82 0.10 0.64
N ILE A 106 -12.74 0.28 -0.67
CA ILE A 106 -12.90 -0.80 -1.64
C ILE A 106 -11.54 -1.45 -1.81
N LEU A 107 -11.51 -2.77 -1.65
CA LEU A 107 -10.31 -3.56 -1.80
C LEU A 107 -9.89 -3.64 -3.27
N ASN A 108 -8.59 -3.58 -3.54
CA ASN A 108 -8.03 -3.76 -4.88
C ASN A 108 -7.82 -5.25 -5.18
N PRO A 109 -8.58 -5.87 -6.09
CA PRO A 109 -8.36 -7.27 -6.43
C PRO A 109 -6.95 -7.48 -7.01
N PRO A 110 -6.28 -8.61 -6.74
CA PRO A 110 -6.74 -9.79 -6.00
C PRO A 110 -6.35 -9.80 -4.51
N GLN A 111 -6.06 -8.64 -3.91
CA GLN A 111 -5.64 -8.55 -2.50
C GLN A 111 -6.71 -9.10 -1.55
N SER A 112 -6.30 -9.49 -0.34
CA SER A 112 -7.26 -10.00 0.67
C SER A 112 -7.62 -8.98 1.76
N ALA A 113 -6.90 -7.85 1.86
CA ALA A 113 -7.15 -6.82 2.86
C ALA A 113 -6.62 -5.43 2.48
N ILE A 114 -7.07 -4.41 3.23
CA ILE A 114 -6.74 -2.97 3.14
C ILE A 114 -6.81 -2.31 4.53
#